data_AF-A0A7Y2E7W5-F1
#
_entry.id   AF-A0A7Y2E7W5-F1
#
_cell.length_a   1.000
_cell.length_b   1.000
_cell.length_c   1.000
_cell.angle_alpha   90.00
_cell.angle_beta   90.00
_cell.angle_gamma   90.00
#
_symmetry.space_group_name_H-M   'P 1'
#
loop_
_entity.id
_entity.type
_entity.pdbx_description
1 polymer ?
#
loop_
_entity_poly.entity_id
_entity_poly.type
_entity_poly.pdbx_seq_one_letter_code
_entity_poly.pdbx_strand_id
1 'polypeptide(L)' 'GYRSRREAQLRRSAQDLAARVERTGRRAMTEPLSPSERRIVHRVLAENDRIQTHAAGGGHNRRVVITLPRGKGQGRKQS' A
#
# COMPACT_ATOMS: atom_id res chain seq x y z
N GLY A 1 24.70 -0.21 -1.45
CA GLY A 1 24.50 -1.35 -0.55
C GLY A 1 23.10 -1.94 -0.68
N TYR A 2 22.92 -3.21 -0.31
CA TYR A 2 21.65 -3.97 -0.45
C TYR A 2 20.42 -3.26 0.17
N ARG A 3 20.57 -2.60 1.32
CA ARG A 3 19.48 -1.86 1.99
C ARG A 3 18.88 -0.76 1.11
N SER A 4 19.71 0.01 0.41
CA SER A 4 19.26 1.08 -0.48
C SER A 4 18.48 0.53 -1.68
N ARG A 5 18.87 -0.64 -2.21
CA ARG A 5 18.16 -1.30 -3.32
C ARG A 5 16.79 -1.79 -2.91
N ARG A 6 16.69 -2.43 -1.74
CA ARG A 6 15.41 -2.93 -1.20
C ARG A 6 14.44 -1.78 -0.91
N GLU A 7 14.95 -0.71 -0.31
CA GLU A 7 14.13 0.48 -0.04
C GLU A 7 13.61 1.11 -1.34
N ALA A 8 14.46 1.25 -2.36
CA ALA A 8 14.04 1.76 -3.67
C ALA A 8 12.97 0.85 -4.33
N GLN A 9 13.11 -0.47 -4.22
CA GLN A 9 12.12 -1.43 -4.72
C GLN A 9 10.77 -1.28 -4.01
N LEU A 10 10.79 -1.09 -2.69
CA LEU A 10 9.58 -0.89 -1.88
C LEU A 10 8.89 0.43 -2.22
N ARG A 11 9.66 1.51 -2.40
CA ARG A 11 9.13 2.80 -2.87
C ARG A 11 8.40 2.65 -4.20
N ARG A 12 9.06 2.05 -5.19
CA ARG A 12 8.48 1.84 -6.52
C ARG A 12 7.23 0.97 -6.46
N SER A 13 7.29 -0.17 -5.75
CA SER A 13 6.13 -1.06 -5.62
C SER A 13 4.95 -0.38 -4.92
N ALA A 14 5.22 0.42 -3.88
CA ALA A 14 4.17 1.17 -3.19
C ALA A 14 3.48 2.18 -4.13
N GLN A 15 4.26 2.94 -4.91
CA GLN A 15 3.75 3.91 -5.89
C GLN A 15 2.97 3.21 -7.01
N ASP A 16 3.47 2.09 -7.54
CA ASP A 16 2.80 1.30 -8.58
C ASP A 16 1.44 0.78 -8.09
N LEU A 17 1.38 0.28 -6.85
CA LEU A 17 0.14 -0.19 -6.24
C LEU A 17 -0.84 0.97 -5.99
N ALA A 18 -0.36 2.12 -5.51
CA ALA A 18 -1.19 3.31 -5.31
C ALA A 18 -1.80 3.80 -6.63
N ALA A 19 -0.99 3.93 -7.68
CA ALA A 19 -1.46 4.31 -9.02
C ALA A 19 -2.50 3.31 -9.56
N ARG A 20 -2.32 2.01 -9.30
CA ARG A 20 -3.32 0.99 -9.66
C ARG A 20 -4.63 1.18 -8.90
N VAL A 21 -4.58 1.45 -7.60
CA VAL A 21 -5.78 1.70 -6.76
C VAL A 21 -6.51 2.94 -7.24
N GLU A 22 -5.79 4.03 -7.52
CA GLU A 22 -6.35 5.26 -8.07
C GLU A 22 -7.05 5.03 -9.42
N ARG A 23 -6.40 4.31 -10.34
CA ARG A 23 -6.93 4.05 -11.68
C ARG A 23 -8.12 3.09 -11.68
N THR A 24 -8.09 2.06 -10.85
CA THR A 24 -9.07 0.95 -10.90
C THR A 24 -10.17 1.07 -9.85
N GLY A 25 -9.97 1.88 -8.81
CA GLY A 25 -10.79 1.92 -7.61
C GLY A 25 -10.74 0.65 -6.75
N ARG A 26 -9.97 -0.38 -7.16
CA ARG A 26 -9.87 -1.64 -6.43
C ARG A 26 -8.72 -1.58 -5.44
N ARG A 27 -8.97 -2.05 -4.21
CA ARG A 27 -7.93 -2.17 -3.18
C ARG A 27 -6.75 -3.02 -3.66
N ALA A 28 -5.56 -2.68 -3.20
CA ALA A 28 -4.35 -3.45 -3.43
C ALA A 28 -3.66 -3.77 -2.10
N MET A 29 -2.82 -4.80 -2.08
CA MET A 29 -2.08 -5.22 -0.90
C MET A 29 -0.62 -5.47 -1.28
N THR A 30 0.29 -5.13 -0.37
CA THR A 30 1.69 -5.53 -0.51
C THR A 30 1.87 -7.01 -0.23
N GLU A 31 3.05 -7.53 -0.56
CA GLU A 31 3.57 -8.75 0.06
C GLU A 31 3.69 -8.60 1.58
N PRO A 32 3.86 -9.69 2.35
CA PRO A 32 4.23 -9.60 3.75
C PRO A 32 5.54 -8.81 3.90
N LEU A 33 5.54 -7.82 4.80
CA LEU A 33 6.68 -6.92 5.01
C LEU A 33 7.06 -6.90 6.48
N SER A 34 8.34 -6.71 6.78
CA SER A 34 8.81 -6.46 8.14
C SER A 34 8.30 -5.11 8.69
N PRO A 35 8.34 -4.86 10.01
CA PRO A 35 7.92 -3.59 10.59
C PRO A 35 8.61 -2.36 9.95
N SER A 36 9.90 -2.46 9.66
CA SER A 36 10.69 -1.38 9.03
C SER A 36 10.24 -1.13 7.60
N GLU A 37 10.00 -2.18 6.82
CA GLU A 37 9.54 -2.05 5.43
C GLU A 37 8.12 -1.49 5.35
N ARG A 38 7.22 -1.88 6.27
CA ARG A 38 5.87 -1.29 6.35
C ARG A 38 5.92 0.20 6.64
N ARG A 39 6.83 0.66 7.50
CA ARG A 39 7.04 2.09 7.77
C ARG A 39 7.50 2.85 6.52
N ILE A 40 8.36 2.25 5.70
CA ILE A 40 8.77 2.82 4.42
C ILE A 40 7.56 2.99 3.50
N VAL A 41 6.78 1.93 3.28
CA VAL A 41 5.59 1.98 2.42
C VAL A 41 4.58 3.02 2.93
N HIS A 42 4.31 3.03 4.23
CA HIS A 42 3.38 3.97 4.83
C HIS A 42 3.84 5.42 4.63
N ARG A 43 5.13 5.72 4.87
CA ARG A 43 5.69 7.07 4.67
C ARG A 43 5.65 7.50 3.21
N VAL A 44 5.99 6.62 2.28
CA VAL A 44 5.96 6.90 0.83
C VAL A 44 4.57 7.27 0.35
N LEU A 45 3.55 6.65 0.94
CA LEU A 45 2.16 6.83 0.56
C LEU A 45 1.42 7.86 1.43
N ALA A 46 2.04 8.38 2.49
CA ALA A 46 1.42 9.33 3.42
C ALA A 46 1.16 10.70 2.76
N GLU A 47 1.96 11.10 1.78
CA GLU A 47 1.81 12.37 1.05
C GLU A 47 0.76 12.28 -0.08
N ASN A 48 0.18 11.11 -0.30
CA ASN A 48 -0.80 10.91 -1.37
C ASN A 48 -2.23 10.89 -0.82
N ASP A 49 -2.89 12.06 -0.82
CA ASP A 49 -4.27 12.26 -0.35
C ASP A 49 -5.33 11.52 -1.20
N ARG A 50 -4.95 10.97 -2.36
CA ARG A 50 -5.86 10.22 -3.24
C ARG A 50 -6.04 8.77 -2.82
N ILE A 51 -5.24 8.29 -1.86
CA ILE A 51 -5.29 6.92 -1.32
C ILE A 51 -5.23 6.96 0.21
N GLN A 52 -5.53 5.82 0.84
CA GLN A 52 -5.36 5.57 2.26
C GLN A 52 -4.62 4.24 2.43
N THR A 53 -3.86 4.13 3.51
CA THR A 53 -3.14 2.90 3.83
C THR A 53 -3.40 2.45 5.26
N HIS A 54 -3.48 1.14 5.46
CA HIS A 54 -3.59 0.54 6.79
C HIS A 54 -2.90 -0.83 6.79
N ALA A 55 -2.46 -1.29 7.96
CA ALA A 55 -1.90 -2.62 8.09
C ALA A 55 -3.01 -3.66 8.29
N ALA A 56 -2.93 -4.80 7.60
CA ALA A 56 -3.82 -5.93 7.79
C ALA A 56 -3.05 -7.24 7.97
N GLY A 57 -3.66 -8.21 8.65
CA GLY A 57 -3.04 -9.48 9.03
C GLY A 57 -2.23 -9.42 10.33
N GLY A 58 -1.73 -10.57 10.76
CA GLY A 58 -1.01 -10.76 12.03
C GLY A 58 0.39 -11.36 11.84
N GLY A 59 1.27 -11.11 12.81
CA GLY A 59 2.62 -11.68 12.85
C GLY A 59 3.44 -11.44 11.58
N HIS A 60 4.01 -12.51 11.04
CA HIS A 60 4.86 -12.52 9.84
C HIS A 60 4.08 -12.23 8.55
N ASN A 61 2.76 -12.44 8.55
CA ASN A 61 1.90 -12.25 7.37
C ASN A 61 1.30 -10.85 7.28
N ARG A 62 1.85 -9.90 8.05
CA ARG A 62 1.31 -8.55 8.15
C ARG A 62 1.70 -7.71 6.94
N ARG A 63 0.68 -7.19 6.25
CA ARG A 63 0.75 -6.50 4.96
C ARG A 63 0.28 -5.05 5.09
N VAL A 64 0.61 -4.22 4.11
CA VAL A 64 -0.01 -2.90 3.95
C VAL A 64 -1.10 -3.00 2.88
N VAL A 65 -2.30 -2.55 3.23
CA VAL A 65 -3.46 -2.46 2.34
C VAL A 65 -3.59 -1.02 1.90
N ILE A 66 -3.80 -0.82 0.60
CA ILE A 66 -3.98 0.48 -0.04
C ILE A 66 -5.40 0.54 -0.59
N THR A 67 -6.15 1.57 -0.21
CA THR A 67 -7.55 1.78 -0.57
C THR A 67 -7.79 3.22 -1.00
N LEU A 68 -8.87 3.49 -1.73
CA LEU A 68 -9.33 4.86 -1.91
C LEU A 68 -9.89 5.42 -0.59
N PRO A 69 -9.78 6.74 -0.33
CA PRO A 69 -10.46 7.40 0.77
C PRO A 69 -11.97 7.17 0.66
N ARG A 70 -12.63 7.11 1.82
CA ARG A 70 -14.10 7.03 1.88
C ARG A 70 -14.71 8.16 1.05
N GLY A 71 -15.50 7.79 0.04
CA GLY A 71 -16.11 8.73 -0.91
C GLY A 71 -15.66 8.57 -2.38
N LYS A 72 -14.48 8.01 -2.66
CA LYS A 72 -13.98 7.86 -4.05
C LYS A 72 -14.01 6.44 -4.64
N GLY A 73 -14.20 5.40 -3.81
CA GLY A 73 -14.04 4.00 -4.23
C GLY A 73 -15.16 3.03 -3.84
N GLN A 74 -16.29 3.50 -3.32
CA GLN A 74 -17.44 2.63 -3.04
C GLN A 74 -18.22 2.34 -4.32
N GLY A 75 -17.59 1.57 -5.20
CA GLY A 75 -18.24 0.94 -6.34
C GLY A 75 -17.96 -0.55 -6.29
N ARG A 76 -19.00 -1.32 -6.00
CA ARG A 76 -19.11 -2.80 -6.03
C ARG A 76 -18.90 -3.51 -4.69
N LYS A 77 -20.07 -3.80 -4.08
CA LYS A 77 -20.34 -4.95 -3.22
C LYS A 77 -19.56 -6.18 -3.73
N GLN A 78 -18.79 -6.81 -2.86
CA GLN A 78 -18.47 -8.23 -3.03
C GLN A 78 -19.79 -8.97 -2.82
N SER A 79 -20.16 -9.78 -3.81
CA SER A 79 -21.39 -10.56 -3.89
C SER A 79 -21.65 -11.40 -2.64
#